data_AF-A0A8B7ZJD2-F1
#
_entry.id   AF-A0A8B7ZJD2-F1
#
_cell.length_a   1.000
_cell.length_b   1.000
_cell.length_c   1.000
_cell.angle_alpha   90.00
_cell.angle_beta   90.00
_cell.angle_gamma   90.00
#
_symmetry.space_group_name_H-M   'P 1'
#
loop_
_entity.id
_entity.type
_entity.pdbx_description
1 polymer ?
#
loop_
_entity_poly.entity_id
_entity_poly.type
_entity_poly.pdbx_seq_one_letter_code
_entity_poly.pdbx_strand_id
1 'polypeptide(L)'
;MTKTSYSKDSGKTKPGGPYHSKKMIGNITEGQGYADKRKRKVLNSYKKLIHKSRRADSKIVAGIALRSTEDSVEVEGHHKKRALYTKNAKGQVQNPKKKFSKAKRTVHSRDEQVMSINRYTQAEQQRQWLTKEHQQILQDRKARREAREEALRRYREKKEARHKMLSKRTPRGQPIIKYHMDYLLQNIASQTTS
;
A
#
# COMPACT_ATOMS: atom_id res chain seq x y z
N MET A 1 60.58 4.96 48.44
CA MET A 1 60.68 3.88 47.43
C MET A 1 59.44 3.98 46.54
N THR A 2 59.56 4.71 45.42
CA THR A 2 59.52 4.22 44.03
C THR A 2 58.11 3.98 43.47
N LYS A 3 57.76 4.80 42.47
CA LYS A 3 56.63 4.71 41.56
C LYS A 3 56.66 3.40 40.78
N THR A 4 55.51 2.79 40.49
CA THR A 4 55.28 2.15 39.18
C THR A 4 53.80 2.26 38.81
N SER A 5 53.55 3.10 37.82
CA SER A 5 52.35 3.19 37.01
C SER A 5 52.19 1.93 36.15
N TYR A 6 50.98 1.39 36.07
CA TYR A 6 50.55 0.65 34.88
C TYR A 6 49.20 1.19 34.40
N SER A 7 49.30 2.03 33.36
CA SER A 7 48.22 2.30 32.41
C SER A 7 47.84 1.00 31.70
N LYS A 8 46.54 0.71 31.63
CA LYS A 8 45.97 -0.20 30.63
C LYS A 8 44.87 0.55 29.88
N ASP A 9 45.31 1.46 29.03
CA ASP A 9 44.63 1.68 27.76
C ASP A 9 44.73 0.39 26.92
N SER A 10 43.60 -0.21 26.57
CA SER A 10 43.39 -0.88 25.28
C SER A 10 42.03 -1.56 25.24
N GLY A 11 41.08 -0.89 24.60
CA GLY A 11 39.79 -1.53 24.31
C GLY A 11 38.75 -0.58 23.77
N LYS A 12 39.10 0.36 22.88
CA LYS A 12 38.11 1.03 22.04
C LYS A 12 37.45 -0.05 21.18
N THR A 13 36.37 -0.64 21.66
CA THR A 13 35.48 -1.46 20.82
C THR A 13 34.93 -0.52 19.76
N LYS A 14 35.38 -0.74 18.52
CA LYS A 14 34.90 -0.03 17.33
C LYS A 14 33.37 -0.08 17.35
N PRO A 15 32.63 1.04 17.23
CA PRO A 15 31.19 0.97 17.02
C PRO A 15 30.99 0.21 15.72
N GLY A 16 30.29 -0.93 15.79
CA GLY A 16 30.00 -1.76 14.62
C GLY A 16 29.48 -0.89 13.48
N GLY A 17 30.06 -1.06 12.29
CA GLY A 17 29.63 -0.37 11.08
C GLY A 17 28.13 -0.55 10.82
N PRO A 18 27.52 0.29 9.97
CA PRO A 18 26.07 0.48 9.88
C PRO A 18 25.37 -0.66 9.13
N TYR A 19 25.57 -1.90 9.55
CA TYR A 19 24.66 -2.99 9.24
C TYR A 19 23.47 -2.88 10.18
N HIS A 20 22.64 -1.87 9.92
CA HIS A 20 21.29 -1.81 10.45
C HIS A 20 20.62 -3.15 10.13
N SER A 21 20.35 -3.95 11.16
CA SER A 21 19.25 -4.89 11.10
C SER A 21 18.05 -4.06 10.67
N LYS A 22 17.61 -4.23 9.41
CA LYS A 22 16.40 -3.55 8.93
C LYS A 22 15.28 -4.08 9.81
N LYS A 23 14.94 -3.33 10.86
CA LYS A 23 13.78 -3.61 11.73
C LYS A 23 12.64 -3.92 10.78
N MET A 24 12.23 -5.19 10.72
CA MET A 24 11.08 -5.58 9.92
C MET A 24 9.90 -4.87 10.58
N ILE A 25 9.38 -3.85 9.92
CA ILE A 25 8.16 -3.17 10.33
C ILE A 25 7.03 -4.12 9.92
N GLY A 26 6.41 -4.78 10.90
CA GLY A 26 5.29 -5.70 10.70
C GLY A 26 5.34 -6.91 11.62
N ASN A 27 4.17 -7.40 12.02
CA ASN A 27 4.05 -8.63 12.80
C ASN A 27 4.47 -9.86 11.95
N ILE A 28 5.40 -10.68 12.45
CA ILE A 28 5.90 -11.88 11.76
C ILE A 28 4.78 -12.93 11.62
N THR A 29 3.89 -13.03 12.60
CA THR A 29 2.81 -14.03 12.62
C THR A 29 1.72 -13.75 11.58
N GLU A 30 1.52 -12.49 11.20
CA GLU A 30 0.49 -12.06 10.25
C GLU A 30 1.01 -11.85 8.81
N GLY A 31 2.30 -12.12 8.56
CA GLY A 31 2.90 -11.98 7.22
C GLY A 31 3.02 -10.54 6.69
N GLN A 32 2.78 -9.53 7.53
CA GLN A 32 2.79 -8.11 7.14
C GLN A 32 4.17 -7.67 6.60
N GLY A 33 5.25 -8.16 7.22
CA GLY A 33 6.61 -7.88 6.76
C GLY A 33 6.90 -8.42 5.35
N TYR A 34 6.28 -9.55 4.97
CA TYR A 34 6.39 -10.09 3.61
C TYR A 34 5.61 -9.25 2.59
N ALA A 35 4.40 -8.81 2.95
CA ALA A 35 3.59 -7.92 2.12
C ALA A 35 4.32 -6.60 1.84
N ASP A 36 4.91 -5.97 2.86
CA ASP A 36 5.65 -4.72 2.68
C ASP A 36 6.97 -4.92 1.94
N LYS A 37 7.66 -6.05 2.13
CA LYS A 37 8.82 -6.44 1.30
C LYS A 37 8.44 -6.58 -0.18
N ARG A 38 7.28 -7.20 -0.50
CA ARG A 38 6.74 -7.31 -1.87
C ARG A 38 6.38 -5.94 -2.44
N LYS A 39 5.64 -5.11 -1.71
CA LYS A 39 5.32 -3.72 -2.12
C LYS A 39 6.60 -2.93 -2.44
N ARG A 40 7.61 -3.02 -1.56
CA ARG A 40 8.88 -2.31 -1.75
C ARG A 40 9.67 -2.82 -2.96
N LYS A 41 9.64 -4.14 -3.22
CA LYS A 41 10.22 -4.72 -4.46
C LYS A 41 9.55 -4.15 -5.70
N VAL A 42 8.21 -4.10 -5.73
CA VAL A 42 7.44 -3.55 -6.85
C VAL A 42 7.75 -2.07 -7.07
N LEU A 43 7.78 -1.27 -6.01
CA LEU A 43 8.14 0.15 -6.08
C LEU A 43 9.57 0.36 -6.59
N ASN A 44 10.52 -0.45 -6.14
CA ASN A 44 11.91 -0.37 -6.60
C ASN A 44 12.05 -0.76 -8.07
N SER A 45 11.35 -1.81 -8.54
CA SER A 45 11.34 -2.16 -9.96
C SER A 45 10.73 -1.04 -10.82
N TYR A 46 9.66 -0.41 -10.35
CA TYR A 46 9.05 0.73 -11.03
C TYR A 46 10.01 1.93 -11.12
N LYS A 47 10.61 2.34 -10.00
CA LYS A 47 11.62 3.42 -9.98
C LYS A 47 12.79 3.10 -10.89
N LYS A 48 13.25 1.83 -10.95
CA LYS A 48 14.32 1.40 -11.85
C LYS A 48 13.94 1.59 -13.32
N LEU A 49 12.69 1.31 -13.70
CA LEU A 49 12.21 1.56 -15.06
C LEU A 49 12.19 3.06 -15.39
N ILE A 50 11.70 3.89 -14.46
CA ILE A 50 11.70 5.37 -14.62
C ILE A 50 13.13 5.92 -14.73
N HIS A 51 14.09 5.42 -13.93
CA HIS A 51 15.48 5.84 -14.04
C HIS A 51 16.12 5.39 -15.36
N LYS A 52 15.76 4.20 -15.86
CA LYS A 52 16.24 3.71 -17.16
C LYS A 52 15.69 4.52 -18.31
N SER A 53 14.39 4.86 -18.31
CA SER A 53 13.80 5.72 -19.35
C SER A 53 14.45 7.10 -19.34
N ARG A 54 14.60 7.73 -18.17
CA ARG A 54 15.26 9.04 -18.04
C ARG A 54 16.72 9.03 -18.49
N ARG A 55 17.46 7.93 -18.28
CA ARG A 55 18.84 7.76 -18.77
C ARG A 55 18.92 7.51 -20.27
N ALA A 56 17.92 6.83 -20.86
CA ALA A 56 17.82 6.68 -22.30
C ALA A 56 17.51 8.04 -22.95
N ASP A 57 16.55 8.77 -22.40
CA ASP A 57 16.18 10.11 -22.84
C ASP A 57 17.37 11.08 -22.72
N SER A 58 18.13 11.03 -21.61
CA SER A 58 19.31 11.88 -21.43
C SER A 58 20.44 11.55 -22.39
N LYS A 59 20.62 10.28 -22.78
CA LYS A 59 21.60 9.87 -23.80
C LYS A 59 21.19 10.33 -25.19
N ILE A 60 19.90 10.29 -25.50
CA ILE A 60 19.35 10.81 -26.75
C ILE A 60 19.55 12.33 -26.80
N VAL A 61 19.20 13.05 -25.73
CA VAL A 61 19.39 14.52 -25.64
C VAL A 61 20.86 14.91 -25.69
N ALA A 62 21.77 14.18 -25.01
CA ALA A 62 23.21 14.45 -25.08
C ALA A 62 23.80 14.14 -26.47
N GLY A 63 23.34 13.09 -27.15
CA GLY A 63 23.76 12.78 -28.52
C GLY A 63 23.24 13.77 -29.55
N ILE A 64 22.07 14.38 -29.30
CA ILE A 64 21.56 15.50 -30.11
C ILE A 64 22.39 16.75 -29.85
N ALA A 65 22.65 17.10 -28.59
CA ALA A 65 23.44 18.29 -28.23
C ALA A 65 24.88 18.25 -28.79
N LEU A 66 25.52 17.08 -28.85
CA LEU A 66 26.86 16.92 -29.43
C LEU A 66 26.89 17.10 -30.96
N ARG A 67 25.76 16.91 -31.64
CA ARG A 67 25.60 17.14 -33.09
C ARG A 67 25.19 18.57 -33.43
N SER A 68 24.68 19.33 -32.47
CA SER A 68 24.21 20.70 -32.66
C SER A 68 25.28 21.76 -32.42
N THR A 69 26.44 21.40 -31.83
CA THR A 69 27.53 22.33 -31.56
C THR A 69 28.47 22.58 -32.75
N GLU A 70 28.26 21.90 -33.89
CA GLU A 70 28.99 22.18 -35.13
C GLU A 70 28.28 23.21 -36.03
N ASP A 71 26.98 23.46 -35.81
CA ASP A 71 26.18 24.40 -36.59
C ASP A 71 25.52 25.44 -35.68
N SER A 72 26.28 26.47 -35.32
CA SER A 72 25.75 27.66 -34.64
C SER A 72 24.94 28.52 -35.62
N VAL A 73 23.63 28.62 -35.42
CA VAL A 73 22.87 29.87 -35.66
C VAL A 73 21.84 30.04 -34.54
N GLU A 74 21.92 31.17 -33.86
CA GLU A 74 21.05 31.65 -32.78
C GLU A 74 19.57 31.74 -33.20
N VAL A 75 18.62 31.26 -32.38
CA VAL A 75 17.33 31.94 -32.13
C VAL A 75 16.80 31.54 -30.73
N GLU A 76 16.54 32.57 -29.93
CA GLU A 76 15.94 32.58 -28.60
C GLU A 76 14.45 32.16 -28.62
N GLY A 77 13.96 31.40 -27.63
CA GLY A 77 12.51 31.15 -27.50
C GLY A 77 12.07 30.01 -26.57
N HIS A 78 11.42 30.37 -25.47
CA HIS A 78 11.02 29.51 -24.36
C HIS A 78 9.87 28.51 -24.64
N HIS A 79 10.10 27.26 -24.22
CA HIS A 79 9.22 26.36 -23.43
C HIS A 79 7.76 26.08 -23.88
N LYS A 80 7.48 24.79 -24.17
CA LYS A 80 6.59 23.92 -23.34
C LYS A 80 6.54 22.49 -23.88
N LYS A 81 6.91 21.53 -23.03
CA LYS A 81 6.88 20.08 -23.30
C LYS A 81 5.44 19.55 -23.21
N ARG A 82 4.89 19.06 -24.32
CA ARG A 82 3.75 18.10 -24.33
C ARG A 82 4.27 16.76 -24.84
N ALA A 83 4.62 15.85 -23.93
CA ALA A 83 4.94 14.48 -24.29
C ALA A 83 3.64 13.71 -24.56
N LEU A 84 3.38 13.47 -25.85
CA LEU A 84 2.32 12.58 -26.32
C LEU A 84 2.76 11.13 -26.16
N TYR A 85 1.84 10.31 -25.64
CA TYR A 85 2.00 8.87 -25.45
C TYR A 85 2.02 8.15 -26.80
N THR A 86 3.18 7.70 -27.28
CA THR A 86 3.27 6.78 -28.42
C THR A 86 3.16 5.33 -27.92
N LYS A 87 2.19 4.61 -28.49
CA LYS A 87 1.92 3.20 -28.18
C LYS A 87 3.02 2.31 -28.77
N ASN A 88 3.40 1.32 -27.97
CA ASN A 88 4.44 0.33 -28.26
C ASN A 88 4.20 -0.44 -29.55
N ALA A 89 5.23 -0.48 -30.39
CA ALA A 89 5.46 -1.53 -31.37
C ALA A 89 5.77 -2.84 -30.64
N LYS A 90 5.03 -3.91 -30.98
CA LYS A 90 5.47 -5.29 -30.76
C LYS A 90 5.39 -6.02 -32.10
N GLY A 91 6.55 -6.46 -32.57
CA GLY A 91 6.67 -7.43 -33.64
C GLY A 91 5.97 -8.73 -33.26
N GLN A 92 5.29 -9.32 -34.23
CA GLN A 92 4.98 -10.73 -34.23
C GLN A 92 5.56 -11.39 -35.47
N VAL A 93 6.13 -12.54 -35.17
CA VAL A 93 6.81 -13.51 -36.01
C VAL A 93 5.88 -14.06 -37.09
N GLN A 94 6.47 -14.42 -38.23
CA GLN A 94 5.81 -14.94 -39.41
C GLN A 94 5.14 -16.32 -39.17
N ASN A 95 3.84 -16.38 -39.49
CA ASN A 95 3.04 -17.45 -40.15
C ASN A 95 3.10 -18.93 -39.68
N PRO A 96 1.96 -19.65 -39.74
CA PRO A 96 1.67 -20.35 -40.99
C PRO A 96 0.22 -20.24 -41.50
N LYS A 97 0.13 -20.28 -42.83
CA LYS A 97 -1.06 -20.18 -43.68
C LYS A 97 -2.12 -21.24 -43.31
N LYS A 98 -3.27 -20.81 -42.80
CA LYS A 98 -4.50 -21.62 -42.80
C LYS A 98 -5.25 -21.42 -44.12
N LYS A 99 -5.48 -22.49 -44.86
CA LYS A 99 -6.30 -22.48 -46.08
C LYS A 99 -7.77 -22.30 -45.66
N PHE A 100 -8.39 -21.19 -46.08
CA PHE A 100 -9.83 -20.99 -45.92
C PHE A 100 -10.57 -21.69 -47.06
N SER A 101 -11.40 -22.67 -46.72
CA SER A 101 -12.41 -23.24 -47.61
C SER A 101 -13.47 -22.18 -47.91
N LYS A 102 -13.77 -21.93 -49.19
CA LYS A 102 -14.90 -21.08 -49.60
C LYS A 102 -16.21 -21.79 -49.27
N ALA A 103 -16.77 -21.51 -48.10
CA ALA A 103 -18.13 -21.90 -47.75
C ALA A 103 -19.12 -20.82 -48.21
N LYS A 104 -20.26 -21.28 -48.72
CA LYS A 104 -21.31 -20.53 -49.42
C LYS A 104 -21.92 -19.45 -48.50
N ARG A 105 -22.12 -18.24 -49.05
CA ARG A 105 -22.75 -17.10 -48.36
C ARG A 105 -24.25 -17.34 -48.28
N THR A 106 -24.77 -17.62 -47.09
CA THR A 106 -26.20 -17.48 -46.79
C THR A 106 -26.50 -16.00 -46.62
N VAL A 107 -27.49 -15.51 -47.36
CA VAL A 107 -28.04 -14.15 -47.24
C VAL A 107 -28.55 -13.98 -45.81
N HIS A 108 -27.80 -13.28 -44.98
CA HIS A 108 -28.31 -12.89 -43.67
C HIS A 108 -29.36 -11.82 -43.90
N SER A 109 -30.53 -12.12 -43.37
CA SER A 109 -31.64 -11.23 -43.07
C SER A 109 -31.13 -9.88 -42.54
N ARG A 110 -31.97 -8.87 -42.75
CA ARG A 110 -31.85 -7.49 -42.27
C ARG A 110 -31.70 -7.47 -40.74
N ASP A 111 -30.53 -7.85 -40.26
CA ASP A 111 -30.19 -7.91 -38.84
C ASP A 111 -30.16 -6.48 -38.32
N GLU A 112 -30.99 -6.25 -37.31
CA GLU A 112 -31.19 -4.97 -36.65
C GLU A 112 -29.84 -4.32 -36.36
N GLN A 113 -29.61 -3.14 -36.95
CA GLN A 113 -28.47 -2.31 -36.59
C GLN A 113 -28.72 -1.75 -35.19
N VAL A 114 -28.46 -2.56 -34.16
CA VAL A 114 -28.41 -2.09 -32.79
C VAL A 114 -27.20 -1.16 -32.71
N MET A 115 -27.44 0.15 -32.72
CA MET A 115 -26.41 1.19 -32.60
C MET A 115 -25.54 0.86 -31.39
N SER A 116 -24.27 0.49 -31.63
CA SER A 116 -23.34 0.16 -30.55
C SER A 116 -23.22 1.39 -29.66
N ILE A 117 -23.56 1.25 -28.38
CA ILE A 117 -23.50 2.31 -27.39
C ILE A 117 -22.18 3.08 -27.57
N ASN A 118 -22.26 4.40 -27.78
CA ASN A 118 -21.08 5.25 -28.01
C ASN A 118 -20.04 4.95 -26.93
N ARG A 119 -18.79 4.72 -27.32
CA ARG A 119 -17.69 4.44 -26.38
C ARG A 119 -17.61 5.47 -25.25
N TYR A 120 -17.97 6.72 -25.53
CA TYR A 120 -18.08 7.79 -24.54
C TYR A 120 -19.15 7.54 -23.47
N THR A 121 -20.35 7.09 -23.85
CA THR A 121 -21.45 6.85 -22.89
C THR A 121 -21.16 5.61 -22.03
N GLN A 122 -20.51 4.58 -22.57
CA GLN A 122 -20.02 3.44 -21.77
C GLN A 122 -18.98 3.89 -20.73
N ALA A 123 -18.03 4.76 -21.11
CA ALA A 123 -17.01 5.26 -20.20
C ALA A 123 -17.60 6.11 -19.06
N GLU A 124 -18.64 6.90 -19.36
CA GLU A 124 -19.33 7.70 -18.36
C GLU A 124 -20.10 6.85 -17.35
N GLN A 125 -20.81 5.81 -17.81
CA GLN A 125 -21.48 4.83 -16.95
C GLN A 125 -20.48 4.11 -16.03
N GLN A 126 -19.33 3.69 -16.58
CA GLN A 126 -18.27 3.06 -15.79
C GLN A 126 -17.71 4.01 -14.72
N ARG A 127 -17.47 5.28 -15.06
CA ARG A 127 -17.03 6.29 -14.10
C ARG A 127 -18.05 6.47 -12.98
N GLN A 128 -19.33 6.59 -13.32
CA GLN A 128 -20.39 6.72 -12.32
C GLN A 128 -20.44 5.51 -11.40
N TRP A 129 -20.32 4.30 -11.94
CA TRP A 129 -20.25 3.06 -11.14
C TRP A 129 -19.05 3.06 -10.19
N LEU A 130 -17.84 3.33 -10.69
CA LEU A 130 -16.62 3.41 -9.87
C LEU A 130 -16.72 4.46 -8.76
N THR A 131 -17.34 5.62 -9.04
CA THR A 131 -17.53 6.66 -8.00
C THR A 131 -18.47 6.21 -6.90
N LYS A 132 -19.58 5.53 -7.25
CA LYS A 132 -20.54 4.98 -6.28
C LYS A 132 -19.91 3.86 -5.45
N GLU A 133 -19.19 2.95 -6.10
CA GLU A 133 -18.48 1.86 -5.43
C GLU A 133 -17.43 2.42 -4.45
N HIS A 134 -16.64 3.40 -4.88
CA HIS A 134 -15.67 4.05 -4.00
C HIS A 134 -16.32 4.71 -2.78
N GLN A 135 -17.46 5.37 -2.97
CA GLN A 135 -18.24 5.95 -1.87
C GLN A 135 -18.72 4.87 -0.89
N GLN A 136 -19.26 3.76 -1.39
CA GLN A 136 -19.68 2.63 -0.53
C GLN A 136 -18.50 2.07 0.26
N ILE A 137 -17.34 1.86 -0.38
CA ILE A 137 -16.12 1.38 0.29
C ILE A 137 -15.68 2.34 1.41
N LEU A 138 -15.77 3.66 1.18
CA LEU A 138 -15.43 4.65 2.21
C LEU A 138 -16.40 4.60 3.39
N GLN A 139 -17.70 4.45 3.13
CA GLN A 139 -18.72 4.32 4.17
C GLN A 139 -18.51 3.04 4.98
N ASP A 140 -18.29 1.90 4.33
CA ASP A 140 -18.01 0.64 4.99
C ASP A 140 -16.74 0.69 5.84
N ARG A 141 -15.69 1.34 5.33
CA ARG A 141 -14.46 1.56 6.10
C ARG A 141 -14.73 2.41 7.33
N LYS A 142 -15.53 3.46 7.22
CA LYS A 142 -15.91 4.34 8.33
C LYS A 142 -16.74 3.57 9.37
N ALA A 143 -17.77 2.86 8.94
CA ALA A 143 -18.61 2.03 9.81
C ALA A 143 -17.80 0.96 10.55
N ARG A 144 -16.86 0.27 9.87
CA ARG A 144 -15.95 -0.69 10.51
C ARG A 144 -15.01 -0.04 11.51
N ARG A 145 -14.58 1.21 11.28
CA ARG A 145 -13.75 1.96 12.22
C ARG A 145 -14.55 2.34 13.46
N GLU A 146 -15.74 2.89 13.27
CA GLU A 146 -16.64 3.31 14.35
C GLU A 146 -17.08 2.13 15.21
N ALA A 147 -17.46 0.99 14.61
CA ALA A 147 -17.80 -0.21 15.35
C ALA A 147 -16.65 -0.72 16.24
N ARG A 148 -15.40 -0.64 15.75
CA ARG A 148 -14.21 -0.99 16.54
C ARG A 148 -13.95 0.00 17.67
N GLU A 149 -14.05 1.30 17.38
CA GLU A 149 -13.88 2.36 18.38
C GLU A 149 -14.96 2.24 19.47
N GLU A 150 -16.21 1.96 19.12
CA GLU A 150 -17.31 1.77 20.07
C GLU A 150 -17.12 0.49 20.90
N ALA A 151 -16.71 -0.62 20.29
CA ALA A 151 -16.40 -1.85 21.01
C ALA A 151 -15.28 -1.64 22.05
N LEU A 152 -14.23 -0.91 21.67
CA LEU A 152 -13.16 -0.53 22.59
C LEU A 152 -13.65 0.42 23.68
N ARG A 153 -14.53 1.37 23.35
CA ARG A 153 -15.12 2.30 24.32
C ARG A 153 -15.92 1.54 25.37
N ARG A 154 -16.83 0.67 24.96
CA ARG A 154 -17.62 -0.19 25.86
C ARG A 154 -16.74 -1.08 26.73
N TYR A 155 -15.68 -1.67 26.15
CA TYR A 155 -14.72 -2.46 26.92
C TYR A 155 -14.00 -1.63 27.98
N ARG A 156 -13.53 -0.42 27.62
CA ARG A 156 -12.86 0.50 28.55
C ARG A 156 -13.79 0.96 29.65
N GLU A 157 -15.00 1.39 29.32
CA GLU A 157 -16.04 1.80 30.27
C GLU A 157 -16.35 0.67 31.26
N LYS A 158 -16.60 -0.55 30.77
CA LYS A 158 -16.84 -1.72 31.63
C LYS A 158 -15.64 -2.04 32.52
N LYS A 159 -14.42 -1.96 31.97
CA LYS A 159 -13.18 -2.21 32.71
C LYS A 159 -12.97 -1.18 33.80
N GLU A 160 -13.19 0.10 33.51
CA GLU A 160 -13.06 1.21 34.45
C GLU A 160 -14.12 1.15 35.55
N ALA A 161 -15.38 0.92 35.19
CA ALA A 161 -16.47 0.74 36.15
C ALA A 161 -16.19 -0.44 37.11
N ARG A 162 -15.75 -1.58 36.57
CA ARG A 162 -15.34 -2.74 37.37
C ARG A 162 -14.17 -2.38 38.29
N HIS A 163 -13.13 -1.74 37.76
CA HIS A 163 -11.97 -1.33 38.55
C HIS A 163 -12.37 -0.40 39.70
N LYS A 164 -13.18 0.63 39.42
CA LYS A 164 -13.68 1.59 40.42
C LYS A 164 -14.46 0.92 41.54
N MET A 165 -15.23 -0.13 41.25
CA MET A 165 -15.97 -0.90 42.25
C MET A 165 -15.05 -1.80 43.09
N LEU A 166 -14.14 -2.52 42.45
CA LEU A 166 -13.23 -3.47 43.13
C LEU A 166 -12.08 -2.76 43.87
N SER A 167 -11.68 -1.55 43.45
CA SER A 167 -10.62 -0.80 44.12
C SER A 167 -11.06 -0.14 45.43
N LYS A 168 -12.34 -0.22 45.79
CA LYS A 168 -12.87 0.35 47.03
C LYS A 168 -12.25 -0.31 48.26
N ARG A 169 -11.86 0.52 49.21
CA ARG A 169 -11.16 0.13 50.43
C ARG A 169 -11.83 0.71 51.66
N THR A 170 -11.65 0.04 52.79
CA THR A 170 -12.04 0.55 54.11
C THR A 170 -11.16 1.74 54.49
N PRO A 171 -11.53 2.55 55.51
CA PRO A 171 -10.66 3.62 56.02
C PRO A 171 -9.27 3.16 56.45
N ARG A 172 -9.12 1.86 56.77
CA ARG A 172 -7.84 1.22 57.11
C ARG A 172 -7.10 0.61 55.90
N GLY A 173 -7.57 0.87 54.69
CA GLY A 173 -6.93 0.46 53.44
C GLY A 173 -7.19 -0.99 53.00
N GLN A 174 -8.01 -1.75 53.73
CA GLN A 174 -8.33 -3.13 53.38
C GLN A 174 -9.35 -3.17 52.22
N PRO A 175 -9.24 -4.11 51.28
CA PRO A 175 -10.21 -4.26 50.20
C PRO A 175 -11.58 -4.63 50.76
N ILE A 176 -12.63 -4.03 50.21
CA ILE A 176 -14.00 -4.38 50.59
C ILE A 176 -14.39 -5.67 49.84
N ILE A 177 -14.50 -6.77 50.59
CA ILE A 177 -14.73 -8.12 50.05
C ILE A 177 -16.09 -8.24 49.34
N LYS A 178 -17.11 -7.55 49.84
CA LYS A 178 -18.47 -7.56 49.26
C LYS A 178 -18.45 -7.37 47.73
N TYR A 179 -17.77 -6.34 47.23
CA TYR A 179 -17.74 -6.05 45.80
C TYR A 179 -17.00 -7.11 44.97
N HIS A 180 -15.98 -7.75 45.55
CA HIS A 180 -15.26 -8.85 44.91
C HIS A 180 -16.12 -10.11 44.84
N MET A 181 -16.83 -10.42 45.92
CA MET A 181 -17.74 -11.56 45.99
C MET A 181 -18.90 -11.41 45.00
N ASP A 182 -19.55 -10.24 44.98
CA ASP A 182 -20.62 -9.92 44.02
C ASP A 182 -20.15 -10.15 42.56
N TYR A 183 -18.93 -9.71 42.23
CA TYR A 183 -18.33 -9.92 40.90
C TYR A 183 -18.05 -11.40 40.57
N LEU A 184 -17.55 -12.16 41.54
CA LEU A 184 -17.29 -13.60 41.36
C LEU A 184 -18.59 -14.38 41.13
N LEU A 185 -19.62 -14.11 41.94
CA LEU A 185 -20.93 -14.73 41.79
C LEU A 185 -21.54 -14.43 40.41
N GLN A 186 -21.41 -13.18 39.93
CA GLN A 186 -21.85 -12.80 38.58
C GLN A 186 -21.12 -13.60 37.48
N ASN A 187 -19.80 -13.77 37.61
CA ASN A 187 -19.01 -14.53 36.62
C ASN A 187 -19.39 -16.02 36.62
N ILE A 188 -19.67 -16.62 37.78
CA ILE A 188 -20.12 -18.02 37.88
C ILE A 188 -21.48 -18.16 37.22
N ALA A 189 -22.45 -17.30 37.56
CA ALA A 189 -23.77 -17.32 36.96
C ALA A 189 -23.71 -17.21 35.42
N SER A 190 -22.89 -16.29 34.90
CA SER A 190 -22.73 -16.11 33.45
C SER A 190 -22.15 -17.35 32.74
N GLN A 191 -21.29 -18.12 33.41
CA GLN A 191 -20.71 -19.35 32.88
C GLN A 191 -21.70 -20.51 32.92
N THR A 192 -22.58 -20.57 33.93
CA THR A 192 -23.61 -21.62 34.02
C THR A 192 -24.76 -21.42 33.04
N THR A 193 -24.99 -20.20 32.57
CA THR A 193 -26.07 -19.86 31.63
C THR A 193 -25.66 -19.88 30.17
N SER A 194 -24.37 -20.02 29.86
CA SER A 194 -23.85 -20.24 28.49
C SER A 194 -23.66 -21.73 28.24
#